data_AF-A0A392MVY7-F1
#
_entry.id   AF-A0A392MVY7-F1
#
_cell.length_a   1.000
_cell.length_b   1.000
_cell.length_c   1.000
_cell.angle_alpha   90.00
_cell.angle_beta   90.00
_cell.angle_gamma   90.00
#
_symmetry.space_group_name_H-M   'P 1'
#
loop_
_entity.id
_entity.type
_entity.pdbx_description
1 polymer ?
#
loop_
_entity_poly.entity_id
_entity_poly.type
_entity_poly.pdbx_seq_one_letter_code
_entity_poly.pdbx_strand_id
1 'polypeptide(L)'
;MTKKRASAFPILPILIRILYEGACSQALVSLMLQRELPSEPFSLVAEEDSGDLRKESGQDTLKRITELVNDTLANEQSHSFSTLTTDDVLKAIDNGKSEGGSVGRHWVLDPIDGTKGFVRGDQYAIALALLHEGKVVLGVLACPNLPLATIGSNQQHSSSNEIGCLFFAKVGDGTYMQALDGSTP
;
A
#
# COMPACT_ATOMS: atom_id res chain seq x y z
N MET A 1 9.14 -11.28 -27.41
CA MET A 1 7.71 -10.94 -27.63
C MET A 1 6.99 -10.72 -26.30
N THR A 2 7.49 -9.80 -25.46
CA THR A 2 7.15 -9.72 -24.01
C THR A 2 6.47 -8.42 -23.57
N LYS A 3 6.15 -7.49 -24.48
CA LYS A 3 5.60 -6.16 -24.14
C LYS A 3 4.08 -6.09 -23.89
N LYS A 4 3.34 -7.21 -23.87
CA LYS A 4 1.85 -7.17 -23.78
C LYS A 4 1.22 -7.38 -22.39
N ARG A 5 1.97 -7.80 -21.36
CA ARG A 5 1.37 -8.24 -20.09
C ARG A 5 1.08 -7.14 -19.05
N ALA A 6 1.61 -5.94 -19.19
CA ALA A 6 1.33 -4.82 -18.27
C ALA A 6 0.00 -4.08 -18.55
N SER A 7 -0.80 -4.52 -19.54
CA SER A 7 -1.98 -3.78 -20.01
C SER A 7 -3.29 -4.11 -19.28
N ALA A 8 -3.26 -4.96 -18.25
CA ALA A 8 -4.49 -5.44 -17.61
C ALA A 8 -5.02 -4.54 -16.49
N PHE A 9 -4.24 -3.57 -16.00
CA PHE A 9 -4.65 -2.48 -15.11
C PHE A 9 -3.52 -1.44 -15.01
N PRO A 10 -3.74 -0.16 -15.36
CA PRO A 10 -2.70 0.88 -15.27
C PRO A 10 -2.26 1.14 -13.82
N ILE A 11 -3.10 0.78 -12.84
CA ILE A 11 -2.83 1.03 -11.42
C ILE A 11 -1.88 0.04 -10.78
N LEU A 12 -1.74 -1.18 -11.30
CA LEU A 12 -0.99 -2.21 -10.60
C LEU A 12 0.48 -1.80 -10.38
N PRO A 13 1.23 -1.31 -11.39
CA PRO A 13 2.57 -0.75 -11.18
C PRO A 13 2.63 0.41 -10.18
N ILE A 14 1.52 1.13 -10.00
CA ILE A 14 1.39 2.23 -9.03
C ILE A 14 1.20 1.65 -7.63
N LEU A 15 0.32 0.66 -7.47
CA LEU A 15 0.11 -0.06 -6.20
C LEU A 15 1.39 -0.73 -5.69
N ILE A 16 2.22 -1.27 -6.59
CA ILE A 16 3.53 -1.85 -6.24
C ILE A 16 4.43 -0.81 -5.55
N ARG A 17 4.40 0.45 -5.98
CA ARG A 17 5.27 1.51 -5.47
C ARG A 17 4.85 2.07 -4.11
N ILE A 18 3.59 1.91 -3.73
CA ILE A 18 2.97 2.64 -2.61
C ILE A 18 3.26 2.00 -1.22
N LEU A 19 3.61 0.71 -1.17
CA LEU A 19 3.42 -0.11 0.03
C LEU A 19 4.67 -0.27 0.92
N TYR A 20 5.38 0.80 1.27
CA TYR A 20 6.66 0.67 1.99
C TYR A 20 6.67 1.15 3.46
N GLU A 21 5.68 1.89 3.97
CA GLU A 21 5.84 2.60 5.25
C GLU A 21 4.56 2.70 6.11
N GLY A 22 4.40 1.86 7.15
CA GLY A 22 3.56 2.05 8.36
C GLY A 22 2.20 2.80 8.28
N ALA A 23 1.78 3.54 9.32
CA ALA A 23 0.57 4.39 9.28
C ALA A 23 0.66 5.54 8.25
N CYS A 24 1.88 5.86 7.79
CA CYS A 24 2.08 6.70 6.61
C CYS A 24 1.46 6.05 5.37
N SER A 25 1.40 4.71 5.31
CA SER A 25 0.87 3.96 4.17
C SER A 25 -0.61 4.22 3.99
N GLN A 26 -1.42 4.34 5.05
CA GLN A 26 -2.84 4.66 4.85
C GLN A 26 -3.02 6.03 4.20
N ALA A 27 -2.33 7.06 4.72
CA ALA A 27 -2.38 8.39 4.13
C ALA A 27 -1.85 8.38 2.68
N LEU A 28 -0.68 7.75 2.44
CA LEU A 28 -0.05 7.66 1.13
C LEU A 28 -0.90 6.86 0.12
N VAL A 29 -1.41 5.68 0.50
CA VAL A 29 -2.30 4.85 -0.33
C VAL A 29 -3.56 5.62 -0.68
N SER A 30 -4.18 6.28 0.31
CA SER A 30 -5.38 7.09 0.10
C SER A 30 -5.15 8.23 -0.90
N LEU A 31 -4.06 8.99 -0.73
CA LEU A 31 -3.70 10.10 -1.62
C LEU A 31 -3.38 9.62 -3.04
N MET A 32 -2.61 8.54 -3.15
CA MET A 32 -2.18 8.00 -4.43
C MET A 32 -3.34 7.38 -5.20
N LEU A 33 -4.20 6.60 -4.54
CA LEU A 33 -5.40 6.03 -5.17
C LEU A 33 -6.31 7.15 -5.69
N GLN A 34 -6.55 8.21 -4.92
CA GLN A 34 -7.38 9.32 -5.37
C GLN A 34 -6.77 10.08 -6.55
N ARG A 35 -5.45 10.27 -6.56
CA ARG A 35 -4.75 10.93 -7.66
C ARG A 35 -4.84 10.12 -8.96
N GLU A 36 -4.58 8.82 -8.87
CA GLU A 36 -4.48 7.94 -10.04
C GLU A 36 -5.84 7.43 -10.53
N LEU A 37 -6.86 7.45 -9.67
CA LEU A 37 -8.22 7.03 -9.98
C LEU A 37 -9.27 8.14 -9.69
N PRO A 38 -9.18 9.29 -10.36
CA PRO A 38 -10.05 10.44 -10.05
C PRO A 38 -11.50 10.30 -10.56
N SER A 39 -11.82 9.24 -11.33
CA SER A 39 -13.06 9.13 -12.13
C SER A 39 -14.11 8.14 -11.60
N GLU A 40 -13.99 7.68 -10.36
CA GLU A 40 -14.97 6.82 -9.70
C GLU A 40 -15.29 7.40 -8.31
N PRO A 41 -16.49 7.20 -7.74
CA PRO A 41 -16.71 7.55 -6.34
C PRO A 41 -15.67 6.82 -5.47
N PHE A 42 -14.79 7.60 -4.83
CA PHE A 42 -13.71 7.03 -4.02
C PHE A 42 -14.28 6.40 -2.76
N SER A 43 -14.03 5.10 -2.59
CA SER A 43 -14.39 4.36 -1.40
C SER A 43 -13.19 3.55 -0.94
N LEU A 44 -12.68 3.89 0.24
CA LEU A 44 -11.63 3.17 0.94
C LEU A 44 -12.14 2.76 2.32
N VAL A 45 -12.02 1.47 2.64
CA VAL A 45 -12.23 0.89 3.96
C VAL A 45 -10.85 0.63 4.52
N ALA A 46 -10.48 1.26 5.63
CA ALA A 46 -9.19 1.06 6.27
C ALA A 46 -9.30 1.07 7.80
N GLU A 47 -8.32 0.47 8.47
CA GLU A 47 -8.35 0.27 9.92
C GLU A 47 -8.23 1.57 10.71
N GLU A 48 -7.35 2.48 10.28
CA GLU A 48 -6.98 3.64 11.10
C GLU A 48 -7.93 4.83 10.90
N ASP A 49 -8.14 5.59 11.97
CA ASP A 49 -8.84 6.87 11.91
C ASP A 49 -8.03 8.01 12.58
N SER A 50 -8.37 9.25 12.24
CA SER A 50 -7.60 10.41 12.72
C SER A 50 -7.99 10.90 14.13
N GLY A 51 -8.94 10.25 14.80
CA GLY A 51 -9.56 10.72 16.04
C GLY A 51 -8.56 10.98 17.17
N ASP A 52 -7.62 10.07 17.39
CA ASP A 52 -6.57 10.25 18.41
C ASP A 52 -5.51 11.27 17.98
N LEU A 53 -5.21 11.38 16.69
CA LEU A 53 -4.27 12.36 16.14
C LEU A 53 -4.79 13.80 16.27
N ARG A 54 -6.11 13.99 16.32
CA ARG A 54 -6.74 15.31 16.52
C ARG A 54 -6.68 15.80 17.98
N LYS A 55 -6.36 14.92 18.93
CA LYS A 55 -6.21 15.30 20.35
C LYS A 55 -4.88 16.01 20.58
N GLU A 56 -4.77 16.74 21.69
CA GLU A 56 -3.52 17.40 22.10
C GLU A 56 -2.37 16.39 22.24
N SER A 57 -2.64 15.22 22.83
CA SER A 57 -1.67 14.13 22.96
C SER A 57 -1.20 13.51 21.63
N GLY A 58 -1.94 13.74 20.53
CA GLY A 58 -1.65 13.19 19.22
C GLY A 58 -0.83 14.11 18.30
N GLN A 59 -0.62 15.38 18.68
CA GLN A 59 -0.04 16.39 17.79
C GLN A 59 1.41 16.08 17.37
N ASP A 60 2.23 15.57 18.30
CA ASP A 60 3.62 15.19 17.99
C ASP A 60 3.67 14.01 17.01
N THR A 61 2.78 13.03 17.18
CA THR A 61 2.65 11.89 16.27
C THR A 61 2.16 12.35 14.90
N LEU A 62 1.14 13.21 14.85
CA LEU A 62 0.62 13.77 13.60
C LEU A 62 1.70 14.53 12.83
N LYS A 63 2.51 15.33 13.53
CA LYS A 63 3.62 16.06 12.91
C LYS A 63 4.65 15.10 12.29
N ARG A 64 5.04 14.05 13.02
CA ARG A 64 5.96 13.00 12.51
C ARG A 64 5.40 12.27 11.30
N ILE A 65 4.12 11.88 11.33
CA ILE A 65 3.46 11.25 10.18
C ILE A 65 3.48 12.21 8.98
N THR A 66 3.20 13.49 9.21
CA THR A 66 3.18 14.50 8.14
C THR A 66 4.56 14.73 7.53
N GLU A 67 5.62 14.76 8.34
CA GLU A 67 7.01 14.83 7.89
C GLU A 67 7.37 13.62 7.03
N LEU A 68 7.11 12.40 7.53
CA LEU A 68 7.38 11.16 6.80
C LEU A 68 6.62 11.08 5.47
N VAL A 69 5.31 11.39 5.46
CA VAL A 69 4.50 11.41 4.24
C VAL A 69 5.11 12.37 3.22
N ASN A 70 5.45 13.60 3.62
CA ASN A 70 6.05 14.58 2.72
C ASN A 70 7.42 14.15 2.19
N ASP A 71 8.27 13.57 3.04
CA ASP A 71 9.58 13.05 2.65
C ASP A 71 9.46 11.92 1.62
N THR A 72 8.51 10.99 1.82
CA THR A 72 8.21 9.94 0.84
C THR A 72 7.72 10.53 -0.49
N LEU A 73 6.79 11.48 -0.44
CA LEU A 73 6.26 12.14 -1.64
C LEU A 73 7.31 12.96 -2.39
N ALA A 74 8.29 13.55 -1.68
CA ALA A 74 9.38 14.30 -2.29
C ALA A 74 10.37 13.39 -3.05
N ASN A 75 10.57 12.15 -2.57
CA ASN A 75 11.42 11.15 -3.21
C ASN A 75 10.74 10.47 -4.42
N GLU A 76 9.42 10.60 -4.56
CA GLU A 76 8.71 10.13 -5.74
C GLU A 76 9.02 11.01 -6.96
N GLN A 77 9.61 10.40 -8.00
CA GLN A 77 10.07 11.05 -9.25
C GLN A 77 8.96 11.78 -10.03
N SER A 78 7.70 11.60 -9.63
CA SER A 78 6.54 12.19 -10.30
C SER A 78 6.24 13.64 -9.88
N HIS A 79 6.93 14.23 -8.89
CA HIS A 79 6.89 15.65 -8.47
C HIS A 79 5.51 16.36 -8.47
N SER A 80 4.41 15.63 -8.29
CA SER A 80 3.06 16.15 -8.54
C SER A 80 2.28 16.52 -7.28
N PHE A 81 2.81 16.23 -6.09
CA PHE A 81 2.21 16.65 -4.83
C PHE A 81 2.91 17.89 -4.29
N SER A 82 2.15 18.92 -3.93
CA SER A 82 2.63 19.98 -3.06
C SER A 82 2.85 19.43 -1.66
N THR A 83 3.71 20.10 -0.87
CA THR A 83 3.86 19.80 0.56
C THR A 83 2.50 19.81 1.24
N LEU A 84 2.18 18.69 1.89
CA LEU A 84 0.92 18.47 2.60
C LEU A 84 0.98 19.07 3.98
N THR A 85 -0.14 19.66 4.40
CA THR A 85 -0.36 20.10 5.77
C THR A 85 -0.81 18.92 6.65
N THR A 86 -0.80 19.13 7.97
CA THR A 86 -1.35 18.14 8.91
C THR A 86 -2.84 17.87 8.65
N ASP A 87 -3.61 18.88 8.23
CA ASP A 87 -5.03 18.71 7.89
C ASP A 87 -5.22 17.86 6.62
N ASP A 88 -4.35 18.00 5.63
CA ASP A 88 -4.37 17.15 4.42
C ASP A 88 -4.09 15.69 4.78
N VAL A 89 -3.15 15.44 5.69
CA VAL A 89 -2.83 14.09 6.19
C VAL A 89 -4.00 13.50 6.98
N LEU A 90 -4.61 14.29 7.88
CA LEU A 90 -5.80 13.85 8.63
C LEU A 90 -6.95 13.48 7.70
N LYS A 91 -7.20 14.30 6.66
CA LYS A 91 -8.20 14.01 5.62
C LYS A 91 -7.85 12.74 4.85
N ALA A 92 -6.59 12.56 4.47
CA ALA A 92 -6.13 11.36 3.77
C ALA A 92 -6.41 10.08 4.58
N ILE A 93 -6.11 10.10 5.88
CA ILE A 93 -6.43 9.00 6.81
C ILE A 93 -7.94 8.78 6.88
N ASP A 94 -8.73 9.84 7.09
CA ASP A 94 -10.17 9.76 7.26
C ASP A 94 -10.94 9.32 6.00
N ASN A 95 -10.33 9.35 4.81
CA ASN A 95 -10.96 8.79 3.62
C ASN A 95 -11.11 7.26 3.71
N GLY A 96 -10.43 6.60 4.66
CA GLY A 96 -10.56 5.18 4.97
C GLY A 96 -11.86 4.79 5.71
N LYS A 97 -12.75 5.75 5.99
CA LYS A 97 -13.98 5.54 6.78
C LYS A 97 -15.18 4.99 6.00
N SER A 98 -14.99 4.51 4.77
CA SER A 98 -16.10 3.89 4.05
C SER A 98 -16.57 2.62 4.78
N GLU A 99 -17.88 2.39 4.81
CA GLU A 99 -18.45 1.13 5.32
C GLU A 99 -18.26 -0.03 4.32
N GLY A 100 -17.79 0.27 3.10
CA GLY A 100 -17.73 -0.69 2.00
C GLY A 100 -19.14 -1.05 1.54
N GLY A 101 -19.31 -2.30 1.11
CA GLY A 101 -20.62 -2.82 0.74
C GLY A 101 -20.61 -3.86 -0.38
N SER A 102 -21.81 -4.25 -0.77
CA SER A 102 -22.06 -5.22 -1.83
C SER A 102 -22.21 -4.60 -3.23
N VAL A 103 -22.17 -3.27 -3.35
CA VAL A 103 -22.46 -2.53 -4.59
C VAL A 103 -21.34 -1.55 -4.90
N GLY A 104 -20.87 -1.53 -6.15
CA GLY A 104 -19.83 -0.60 -6.58
C GLY A 104 -18.42 -1.12 -6.35
N ARG A 105 -17.47 -0.20 -6.24
CA ARG A 105 -16.04 -0.50 -6.04
C ARG A 105 -15.58 0.03 -4.70
N HIS A 106 -14.91 -0.84 -3.93
CA HIS A 106 -14.37 -0.47 -2.64
C HIS A 106 -12.93 -0.97 -2.52
N TRP A 107 -12.01 -0.07 -2.21
CA TRP A 107 -10.69 -0.44 -1.75
C TRP A 107 -10.77 -0.86 -0.28
N VAL A 108 -10.05 -1.91 0.07
CA VAL A 108 -9.90 -2.37 1.46
C VAL A 108 -8.41 -2.42 1.77
N LEU A 109 -8.00 -1.73 2.81
CA LEU A 109 -6.61 -1.56 3.20
C LEU A 109 -6.41 -1.94 4.67
N ASP A 110 -5.44 -2.81 4.92
CA ASP A 110 -4.79 -2.93 6.22
C ASP A 110 -3.36 -2.38 6.07
N PRO A 111 -3.06 -1.21 6.67
CA PRO A 111 -1.77 -0.55 6.51
C PRO A 111 -0.63 -1.32 7.18
N ILE A 112 -0.90 -2.14 8.22
CA ILE A 112 0.09 -2.94 8.94
C ILE A 112 -0.58 -4.23 9.48
N ASP A 113 -0.75 -5.22 8.61
CA ASP A 113 -1.18 -6.55 9.04
C ASP A 113 -0.02 -7.22 9.80
N GLY A 114 -0.29 -7.63 11.04
CA GLY A 114 0.72 -8.17 11.95
C GLY A 114 1.47 -7.11 12.75
N THR A 115 0.78 -6.11 13.32
CA THR A 115 1.34 -5.02 14.14
C THR A 115 2.34 -5.50 15.21
N LYS A 116 2.11 -6.65 15.86
CA LYS A 116 3.06 -7.22 16.84
C LYS A 116 4.39 -7.63 16.20
N GLY A 117 4.34 -8.15 14.97
CA GLY A 117 5.53 -8.48 14.20
C GLY A 117 6.26 -7.20 13.77
N PHE A 118 5.53 -6.21 13.27
CA PHE A 118 6.09 -4.89 12.94
C PHE A 118 6.84 -4.27 14.14
N VAL A 119 6.22 -4.22 15.32
CA VAL A 119 6.84 -3.66 16.55
C VAL A 119 8.10 -4.42 16.98
N ARG A 120 8.21 -5.71 16.65
CA ARG A 120 9.38 -6.54 16.94
C ARG A 120 10.46 -6.49 15.86
N GLY A 121 10.17 -5.88 14.70
CA GLY A 121 11.02 -5.97 13.50
C GLY A 121 10.93 -7.33 12.80
N ASP A 122 9.92 -8.15 13.11
CA ASP A 122 9.62 -9.41 12.46
C ASP A 122 8.80 -9.18 11.17
N GLN A 123 8.06 -10.19 10.73
CA GLN A 123 7.20 -10.11 9.54
C GLN A 123 5.96 -9.26 9.80
N TYR A 124 5.63 -8.44 8.81
CA TYR A 124 4.37 -7.72 8.68
C TYR A 124 4.06 -7.56 7.19
N ALA A 125 2.82 -7.22 6.87
CA ALA A 125 2.42 -6.91 5.50
C ALA A 125 1.63 -5.61 5.43
N ILE A 126 1.70 -4.95 4.27
CA ILE A 126 0.71 -3.95 3.88
C ILE A 126 -0.23 -4.63 2.91
N ALA A 127 -1.51 -4.71 3.25
CA ALA A 127 -2.50 -5.49 2.50
C ALA A 127 -3.55 -4.59 1.86
N LEU A 128 -3.66 -4.65 0.53
CA LEU A 128 -4.62 -3.87 -0.23
C LEU A 128 -5.44 -4.78 -1.16
N ALA A 129 -6.76 -4.59 -1.18
CA ALA A 129 -7.65 -5.29 -2.07
C ALA A 129 -8.63 -4.33 -2.75
N LEU A 130 -9.11 -4.72 -3.94
CA LEU A 130 -10.24 -4.07 -4.60
C LEU A 130 -11.42 -5.05 -4.61
N LEU A 131 -12.54 -4.59 -4.07
CA LEU A 131 -13.82 -5.24 -4.21
C LEU A 131 -14.58 -4.60 -5.38
N HIS A 132 -15.30 -5.44 -6.13
CA HIS A 132 -16.30 -5.01 -7.10
C HIS A 132 -17.57 -5.84 -6.91
N GLU A 133 -18.70 -5.18 -6.67
CA GLU A 133 -19.99 -5.84 -6.38
C GLU A 133 -19.87 -6.86 -5.23
N GLY A 134 -19.21 -6.46 -4.14
CA GLY A 134 -19.00 -7.28 -2.95
C GLY A 134 -18.02 -8.45 -3.12
N LYS A 135 -17.34 -8.57 -4.26
CA LYS A 135 -16.37 -9.64 -4.55
C LYS A 135 -14.96 -9.10 -4.68
N VAL A 136 -13.99 -9.75 -4.06
CA VAL A 136 -12.57 -9.42 -4.23
C VAL A 136 -12.15 -9.73 -5.67
N VAL A 137 -11.70 -8.70 -6.39
CA VAL A 137 -11.26 -8.82 -7.80
C VAL A 137 -9.76 -8.61 -7.99
N LEU A 138 -9.09 -7.95 -7.04
CA LEU A 138 -7.66 -7.70 -7.00
C LEU A 138 -7.18 -7.80 -5.55
N GLY A 139 -6.00 -8.38 -5.33
CA GLY A 139 -5.30 -8.35 -4.06
C GLY A 139 -3.82 -8.05 -4.26
N VAL A 140 -3.25 -7.28 -3.33
CA VAL A 140 -1.85 -6.90 -3.28
C VAL A 140 -1.37 -7.04 -1.82
N LEU A 141 -0.24 -7.72 -1.62
CA LEU A 141 0.45 -7.80 -0.35
C LEU A 141 1.89 -7.34 -0.56
N ALA A 142 2.29 -6.28 0.13
CA ALA A 142 3.71 -5.99 0.28
C ALA A 142 4.20 -6.61 1.59
N CYS A 143 5.31 -7.33 1.52
CA CYS A 143 5.92 -7.99 2.67
C CYS A 143 7.38 -7.51 2.78
N PRO A 144 7.62 -6.32 3.38
CA PRO A 144 8.93 -5.66 3.36
C PRO A 144 10.05 -6.47 4.01
N ASN A 145 9.72 -7.25 5.04
CA ASN A 145 10.70 -8.03 5.80
C ASN A 145 10.80 -9.49 5.34
N LEU A 146 10.08 -9.91 4.28
CA LEU A 146 10.04 -11.32 3.88
C LEU A 146 11.32 -11.73 3.15
N PRO A 147 12.07 -12.75 3.64
CA PRO A 147 13.26 -13.23 2.96
C PRO A 147 12.91 -13.98 1.67
N LEU A 148 13.43 -13.53 0.53
CA LEU A 148 13.16 -14.18 -0.77
C LEU A 148 13.73 -15.59 -0.87
N ALA A 149 14.83 -15.86 -0.16
CA ALA A 149 15.45 -17.18 -0.09
C ALA A 149 14.50 -18.28 0.44
N THR A 150 13.44 -17.90 1.18
CA THR A 150 12.48 -18.86 1.74
C THR A 150 11.38 -19.27 0.74
N ILE A 151 11.20 -18.53 -0.36
CA ILE A 151 10.11 -18.74 -1.33
C ILE A 151 10.53 -19.66 -2.48
N GLY A 152 11.83 -19.80 -2.74
CA GLY A 152 12.39 -20.68 -3.78
C GLY A 152 13.05 -21.93 -3.21
N SER A 153 12.36 -23.07 -3.22
CA SER A 153 13.01 -24.36 -3.02
C SER A 153 13.99 -24.63 -4.18
N ASN A 154 15.29 -24.69 -3.87
CA ASN A 154 16.41 -25.15 -4.73
C ASN A 154 17.26 -24.09 -5.47
N GLN A 155 17.65 -22.99 -4.83
CA GLN A 155 18.90 -22.33 -5.22
C GLN A 155 19.91 -22.35 -4.07
N GLN A 156 20.77 -23.36 -4.10
CA GLN A 156 22.07 -23.29 -3.46
C GLN A 156 22.87 -22.19 -4.18
N HIS A 157 23.38 -21.22 -3.41
CA HIS A 157 24.30 -20.16 -3.84
C HIS A 157 23.73 -18.88 -4.50
N SER A 158 22.74 -18.23 -3.89
CA SER A 158 22.68 -16.76 -3.95
C SER A 158 23.03 -16.18 -2.58
N SER A 159 24.11 -15.42 -2.53
CA SER A 159 24.52 -14.61 -1.37
C SER A 159 23.68 -13.34 -1.24
N SER A 160 22.45 -13.34 -1.75
CA SER A 160 21.59 -12.17 -1.72
C SER A 160 20.73 -12.22 -0.46
N ASN A 161 21.03 -11.34 0.49
CA ASN A 161 20.17 -10.99 1.62
C ASN A 161 18.92 -10.23 1.14
N GLU A 162 18.37 -10.61 -0.02
CA GLU A 162 17.23 -9.95 -0.63
C GLU A 162 16.00 -10.21 0.23
N ILE A 163 15.54 -9.13 0.84
CA ILE A 163 14.34 -9.05 1.65
C ILE A 163 13.35 -8.16 0.92
N GLY A 164 12.08 -8.43 1.14
CA GLY A 164 11.03 -7.61 0.58
C GLY A 164 10.52 -8.16 -0.74
N CYS A 165 9.24 -8.46 -0.75
CA CYS A 165 8.53 -8.78 -1.98
C CYS A 165 7.13 -8.21 -1.98
N LEU A 166 6.59 -8.16 -3.19
CA LEU A 166 5.20 -7.89 -3.44
C LEU A 166 4.55 -9.12 -4.06
N PHE A 167 3.42 -9.54 -3.49
CA PHE A 167 2.50 -10.45 -4.14
C PHE A 167 1.32 -9.66 -4.69
N PHE A 168 0.86 -10.03 -5.88
CA PHE A 168 -0.37 -9.50 -6.41
C PHE A 168 -1.12 -10.55 -7.23
N ALA A 169 -2.44 -10.49 -7.17
CA ALA A 169 -3.31 -11.40 -7.88
C ALA A 169 -4.55 -10.68 -8.36
N LYS A 170 -5.06 -11.09 -9.52
CA LYS A 170 -6.31 -10.60 -10.09
C LYS A 170 -7.11 -11.77 -10.62
N VAL A 171 -8.43 -11.70 -10.45
CA VAL A 171 -9.35 -12.72 -10.97
C VAL A 171 -9.15 -12.89 -12.48
N GLY A 172 -8.87 -14.11 -12.91
CA GLY A 172 -8.63 -14.48 -14.31
C GLY A 172 -7.18 -14.35 -14.78
N ASP A 173 -6.33 -13.60 -14.07
CA ASP A 173 -4.95 -13.32 -14.50
C ASP A 173 -3.91 -14.14 -13.70
N GLY A 174 -4.29 -14.72 -12.57
CA GLY A 174 -3.42 -15.53 -11.71
C GLY A 174 -2.73 -14.72 -10.61
N THR A 175 -1.67 -15.29 -10.05
CA THR A 175 -0.88 -14.71 -8.94
C THR A 175 0.57 -14.55 -9.36
N TYR A 176 1.16 -13.43 -8.98
CA TYR A 176 2.52 -13.04 -9.32
C TYR A 176 3.26 -12.53 -8.09
N MET A 177 4.59 -12.64 -8.15
CA MET A 177 5.51 -12.11 -7.14
C MET A 177 6.55 -11.24 -7.83
N GLN A 178 6.92 -10.14 -7.21
CA GLN A 178 8.01 -9.25 -7.63
C GLN A 178 8.84 -8.87 -6.41
N ALA A 179 10.16 -8.80 -6.54
CA ALA A 179 10.99 -8.24 -5.48
C ALA A 179 10.74 -6.73 -5.34
N LEU A 180 10.89 -6.17 -4.13
CA LEU A 180 10.61 -4.73 -3.91
C LEU A 180 11.61 -3.81 -4.61
N ASP A 181 12.81 -4.30 -4.94
CA ASP A 181 13.77 -3.57 -5.78
C ASP A 181 13.37 -3.48 -7.26
N GLY A 182 12.23 -4.08 -7.62
CA GLY A 182 11.69 -4.08 -8.96
C GLY A 182 12.20 -5.23 -9.84
N SER A 183 13.10 -6.08 -9.34
CA SER A 183 13.55 -7.27 -10.06
C SER A 183 12.43 -8.33 -10.14
N THR A 184 12.29 -8.93 -11.32
CA THR A 184 11.52 -10.17 -11.47
C THR A 184 12.38 -11.34 -11.04
N PRO A 185 11.83 -12.27 -10.23
CA PRO A 185 12.48 -13.55 -9.94
C PRO A 185 12.81 -14.34 -11.21
#